data_AF-A0A455U5U4-F1
#
_entry.id   AF-A0A455U5U4-F1
#
_cell.length_a   1.000
_cell.length_b   1.000
_cell.length_c   1.000
_cell.angle_alpha   90.00
_cell.angle_beta   90.00
_cell.angle_gamma   90.00
#
_symmetry.space_group_name_H-M   'P 1'
#
loop_
_entity.id
_entity.type
_entity.pdbx_description
1 polymer ?
#
loop_
_entity_poly.entity_id
_entity_poly.type
_entity_poly.pdbx_seq_one_letter_code
_entity_poly.pdbx_strand_id
1 'polypeptide(L)'
;MLRVVEELAFESSQARLNEILLHPTQAAGASHSLPEYCVIVGNAQLVDERIRVTTQEATCIETHDDDSDIFTGEFSANAYAEDGQYGIACEDTPCKLSPGQTFLLTLDEPVEIKELDNPSAELNEQRRQVNGEGIDNPVPREEAVPDPGLEE
;
A
#
# COMPACT_ATOMS: atom_id res chain seq x y z
N MET A 1 4.85 -8.10 -9.56
CA MET A 1 4.22 -9.14 -8.71
C MET A 1 3.63 -8.44 -7.51
N LEU A 2 2.65 -9.01 -6.82
CA LEU A 2 2.11 -8.47 -5.57
C LEU A 2 2.33 -9.45 -4.43
N ARG A 3 2.34 -8.94 -3.20
CA ARG A 3 2.26 -9.72 -1.97
C ARG A 3 1.06 -9.29 -1.13
N VAL A 4 0.48 -10.23 -0.41
CA VAL A 4 -0.55 -9.93 0.60
C VAL A 4 0.11 -9.31 1.84
N VAL A 5 -0.49 -8.25 2.38
CA VAL A 5 0.02 -7.57 3.58
C VAL A 5 -0.41 -8.29 4.87
N GLU A 6 -1.63 -8.84 4.90
CA GLU A 6 -2.23 -9.49 6.06
C GLU A 6 -2.81 -10.88 5.74
N GLU A 7 -3.27 -11.61 6.74
CA GLU A 7 -3.92 -12.90 6.50
C GLU A 7 -5.32 -12.68 5.93
N LEU A 8 -5.62 -13.30 4.79
CA LEU A 8 -6.95 -13.31 4.19
C LEU A 8 -7.56 -14.70 4.37
N ALA A 9 -8.50 -14.84 5.30
CA ALA A 9 -9.20 -16.08 5.55
C ALA A 9 -10.62 -16.05 4.98
N PHE A 10 -10.99 -17.10 4.25
CA PHE A 10 -12.33 -17.28 3.67
C PHE A 10 -13.05 -18.40 4.41
N GLU A 11 -14.17 -18.05 5.02
CA GLU A 11 -15.05 -18.98 5.72
C GLU A 11 -16.30 -19.25 4.88
N SER A 12 -17.05 -20.31 5.22
CA SER A 12 -18.32 -20.61 4.55
C SER A 12 -19.35 -19.48 4.66
N SER A 13 -19.26 -18.66 5.71
CA SER A 13 -20.05 -17.45 5.95
C SER A 13 -19.50 -16.20 5.23
N GLN A 14 -18.22 -16.20 4.86
CA GLN A 14 -17.50 -15.04 4.35
C GLN A 14 -16.61 -15.43 3.16
N ALA A 15 -17.25 -15.58 2.01
CA ALA A 15 -16.58 -15.89 0.75
C ALA A 15 -15.99 -14.66 0.05
N ARG A 16 -16.20 -13.45 0.56
CA ARG A 16 -15.74 -12.19 -0.04
C ARG A 16 -15.13 -11.27 1.01
N LEU A 17 -13.98 -10.71 0.67
CA LEU A 17 -13.25 -9.68 1.41
C LEU A 17 -13.14 -8.46 0.50
N ASN A 18 -13.43 -7.28 1.03
CA ASN A 18 -13.27 -6.02 0.31
C ASN A 18 -12.18 -5.21 0.98
N GLU A 19 -11.62 -4.25 0.24
CA GLU A 19 -10.60 -3.32 0.74
C GLU A 19 -9.34 -4.02 1.28
N ILE A 20 -8.96 -5.14 0.65
CA ILE A 20 -7.74 -5.86 1.01
C ILE A 20 -6.50 -5.05 0.59
N LEU A 21 -5.47 -5.10 1.41
CA LEU A 21 -4.21 -4.40 1.17
C LEU A 21 -3.18 -5.31 0.51
N LEU A 22 -2.64 -4.81 -0.60
CA LEU A 22 -1.62 -5.49 -1.39
C LEU A 22 -0.40 -4.57 -1.54
N HIS A 23 0.77 -5.18 -1.47
CA HIS A 23 2.03 -4.47 -1.65
C HIS A 23 2.70 -4.97 -2.92
N PRO A 24 3.11 -4.10 -3.85
CA PRO A 24 3.84 -4.52 -5.02
C PRO A 24 5.23 -5.02 -4.64
N THR A 25 5.65 -6.09 -5.31
CA THR A 25 6.98 -6.64 -5.20
C THR A 25 7.61 -6.64 -6.58
N GLN A 26 8.91 -6.31 -6.62
CA GLN A 26 9.67 -6.39 -7.85
C GLN A 26 9.74 -7.86 -8.29
N ALA A 27 9.43 -8.12 -9.55
CA ALA A 27 9.57 -9.44 -10.15
C ALA A 27 10.36 -9.32 -11.45
N ALA A 28 11.24 -10.30 -11.68
CA ALA A 28 11.97 -10.40 -12.93
C ALA A 28 10.97 -10.55 -14.09
N GLY A 29 11.09 -9.69 -15.11
CA GLY A 29 10.21 -9.71 -16.28
C GLY A 29 8.91 -8.92 -16.14
N ALA A 30 8.72 -8.14 -15.07
CA ALA A 30 7.64 -7.17 -15.02
C ALA A 30 7.82 -6.12 -16.13
N SER A 31 6.75 -5.84 -16.89
CA SER A 31 6.76 -4.80 -17.92
C SER A 31 6.81 -3.39 -17.35
N HIS A 32 6.37 -3.23 -16.09
CA HIS A 32 6.32 -1.97 -15.36
C HIS A 32 6.75 -2.20 -13.90
N SER A 33 7.53 -1.28 -13.35
CA SER A 33 7.87 -1.23 -11.93
C SER A 33 7.03 -0.18 -11.23
N LEU A 34 6.38 -0.56 -10.13
CA LEU A 34 5.75 0.39 -9.23
C LEU A 34 6.80 0.90 -8.21
N PRO A 35 6.68 2.16 -7.72
CA PRO A 35 7.48 2.66 -6.62
C PRO A 35 7.51 1.72 -5.41
N GLU A 36 8.58 1.83 -4.61
CA GLU A 36 8.77 0.96 -3.43
C GLU A 36 7.64 1.15 -2.39
N TYR A 37 7.20 2.40 -2.20
CA TYR A 37 6.13 2.73 -1.28
C TYR A 37 4.78 2.86 -1.99
N CYS A 38 4.26 1.74 -2.48
CA CYS A 38 2.93 1.67 -3.06
C CYS A 38 2.03 0.74 -2.25
N VAL A 39 0.79 1.18 -2.05
CA VAL A 39 -0.29 0.36 -1.50
C VAL A 39 -1.38 0.25 -2.54
N ILE A 40 -1.81 -0.98 -2.78
CA ILE A 40 -2.88 -1.30 -3.73
C ILE A 40 -4.07 -1.82 -2.94
N VAL A 41 -5.25 -1.29 -3.26
CA VAL A 41 -6.50 -1.71 -2.65
C VAL A 41 -7.29 -2.56 -3.65
N GLY A 42 -7.79 -3.68 -3.16
CA GLY A 42 -8.55 -4.63 -3.97
C GLY A 42 -9.65 -5.33 -3.21
N ASN A 43 -10.32 -6.25 -3.90
CA ASN A 43 -11.25 -7.19 -3.33
C ASN A 43 -10.74 -8.60 -3.60
N ALA A 44 -11.09 -9.53 -2.72
CA ALA A 44 -10.82 -10.95 -2.91
C ALA A 44 -12.10 -11.76 -2.70
N GLN A 45 -12.31 -12.77 -3.53
CA GLN A 45 -13.48 -13.62 -3.47
C GLN A 45 -13.12 -15.09 -3.73
N LEU A 46 -13.57 -15.98 -2.86
CA LEU A 46 -13.50 -17.41 -3.08
C LEU A 46 -14.61 -17.85 -4.03
N VAL A 47 -14.24 -18.38 -5.20
CA VAL A 47 -15.14 -18.89 -6.23
C VAL A 47 -14.56 -20.20 -6.78
N ASP A 48 -15.32 -21.28 -6.73
CA ASP A 48 -14.92 -22.60 -7.26
C ASP A 48 -13.52 -23.05 -6.76
N GLU A 49 -13.29 -22.98 -5.44
CA GLU A 49 -12.02 -23.34 -4.79
C GLU A 49 -10.81 -22.49 -5.21
N ARG A 50 -11.06 -21.32 -5.81
CA ARG A 50 -10.01 -20.35 -6.16
C ARG A 50 -10.32 -18.97 -5.63
N ILE A 51 -9.29 -18.29 -5.14
CA ILE A 51 -9.38 -16.93 -4.65
C ILE A 51 -9.13 -15.98 -5.82
N ARG A 52 -10.17 -15.31 -6.27
CA ARG A 52 -10.11 -14.27 -7.29
C ARG A 52 -9.81 -12.94 -6.61
N VAL A 53 -8.72 -12.30 -7.00
CA VAL A 53 -8.35 -10.97 -6.52
C VAL A 53 -8.50 -9.97 -7.65
N THR A 54 -9.23 -8.89 -7.39
CA THR A 54 -9.43 -7.76 -8.31
C THR A 54 -8.94 -6.49 -7.65
N THR A 55 -8.04 -5.76 -8.29
CA THR A 55 -7.58 -4.44 -7.79
C THR A 55 -8.41 -3.33 -8.40
N GLN A 56 -8.48 -2.20 -7.70
CA GLN A 56 -9.24 -1.01 -8.14
C GLN A 56 -8.38 0.24 -8.14
N GLU A 57 -7.50 0.39 -7.14
CA GLU A 57 -6.77 1.63 -6.92
C GLU A 57 -5.34 1.34 -6.41
N ALA A 58 -4.39 2.15 -6.84
CA ALA A 58 -3.04 2.24 -6.28
C ALA A 58 -2.82 3.65 -5.74
N THR A 59 -2.25 3.72 -4.54
CA THR A 59 -1.64 4.93 -4.01
C THR A 59 -0.16 4.66 -3.77
N CYS A 60 0.69 5.49 -4.37
CA CYS A 60 2.13 5.38 -4.34
C CYS A 60 2.74 6.67 -3.79
N ILE A 61 3.80 6.54 -3.00
CA ILE A 61 4.58 7.66 -2.49
C ILE A 61 5.97 7.55 -3.12
N GLU A 62 6.38 8.60 -3.82
CA GLU A 62 7.75 8.73 -4.29
C GLU A 62 8.45 9.81 -3.47
N THR A 63 9.56 9.44 -2.85
CA THR A 63 10.39 10.38 -2.10
C THR A 63 11.55 10.83 -3.00
N HIS A 64 11.64 12.12 -3.27
CA HIS A 64 12.79 12.72 -3.94
C HIS A 64 13.39 13.79 -3.01
N ASP A 65 14.63 13.56 -2.58
CA ASP A 65 15.36 14.41 -1.63
C ASP A 65 14.56 14.67 -0.32
N ASP A 66 14.09 15.91 -0.13
CA ASP A 66 13.34 16.37 1.05
C ASP A 66 11.82 16.43 0.83
N ASP A 67 11.35 16.16 -0.40
CA ASP A 67 9.95 16.24 -0.78
C ASP A 67 9.38 14.84 -1.09
N SER A 68 8.08 14.69 -0.89
CA SER A 68 7.35 13.45 -1.12
C SER A 68 6.12 13.73 -1.96
N ASP A 69 6.04 13.08 -3.11
CA ASP A 69 4.92 13.20 -4.03
C ASP A 69 4.03 11.97 -3.91
N ILE A 70 2.73 12.21 -3.90
CA ILE A 70 1.72 11.17 -3.79
C ILE A 70 1.11 10.96 -5.17
N PHE A 71 1.19 9.75 -5.67
CA PHE A 71 0.61 9.34 -6.95
C PHE A 71 -0.58 8.43 -6.69
N THR A 72 -1.71 8.70 -7.32
CA THR A 72 -2.89 7.85 -7.26
C THR A 72 -3.36 7.48 -8.66
N GLY A 73 -3.88 6.27 -8.82
CA GLY A 73 -4.40 5.79 -10.09
C GLY A 73 -5.43 4.70 -9.88
N GLU A 74 -6.54 4.81 -10.61
CA GLU A 74 -7.52 3.74 -10.71
C GLU A 74 -7.08 2.76 -11.81
N PHE A 75 -7.12 1.46 -11.50
CA PHE A 75 -6.85 0.43 -12.49
C PHE A 75 -7.56 -0.88 -12.17
N SER A 76 -7.99 -1.56 -13.22
CA SER A 76 -8.57 -2.90 -13.13
C SER A 76 -7.52 -3.95 -13.48
N ALA A 77 -7.25 -4.82 -12.52
CA ALA A 77 -6.34 -5.92 -12.73
C ALA A 77 -6.75 -7.15 -11.92
N ASN A 78 -6.35 -8.30 -12.44
CA ASN A 78 -6.77 -9.61 -11.97
C ASN A 78 -5.56 -10.43 -11.54
N ALA A 79 -5.70 -11.17 -10.44
CA ALA A 79 -4.67 -12.10 -10.01
C ALA A 79 -4.70 -13.43 -10.77
N TYR A 80 -3.51 -13.92 -11.09
CA TYR A 80 -3.26 -15.22 -11.67
C TYR A 80 -2.23 -15.96 -10.79
N ALA A 81 -2.46 -17.24 -10.58
CA ALA A 81 -1.51 -18.10 -9.89
C ALA A 81 -0.30 -18.43 -10.79
N GLU A 82 0.73 -19.03 -10.20
CA GLU A 82 1.93 -19.48 -10.93
C GLU A 82 1.62 -20.56 -11.97
N ASP A 83 0.51 -21.28 -11.82
CA ASP A 83 -0.03 -22.21 -12.81
C ASP A 83 -0.61 -21.52 -14.05
N GLY A 84 -0.62 -20.18 -14.09
CA GLY A 84 -1.16 -19.36 -15.17
C GLY A 84 -2.69 -19.32 -15.20
N GLN A 85 -3.37 -19.95 -14.24
CA GLN A 85 -4.82 -19.95 -14.18
C GLN A 85 -5.34 -18.71 -13.44
N TYR A 86 -6.54 -18.29 -13.81
CA TYR A 86 -7.22 -17.18 -13.17
C TYR A 86 -7.57 -17.50 -11.71
N GLY A 87 -7.22 -16.60 -10.81
CA GLY A 87 -7.35 -16.78 -9.36
C GLY A 87 -6.28 -17.70 -8.77
N ILE A 88 -6.15 -17.65 -7.45
CA ILE A 88 -5.15 -18.38 -6.67
C ILE A 88 -5.79 -19.68 -6.17
N ALA A 89 -5.11 -20.81 -6.36
CA ALA A 89 -5.62 -22.10 -5.89
C ALA A 89 -5.72 -22.14 -4.36
N CYS A 90 -6.80 -22.71 -3.85
CA CYS A 90 -6.94 -22.96 -2.43
C CYS A 90 -6.24 -24.26 -2.04
N GLU A 91 -5.14 -24.17 -1.29
CA GLU A 91 -4.37 -25.37 -0.90
C GLU A 91 -4.88 -25.99 0.41
N ASP A 92 -5.52 -25.19 1.27
CA ASP A 92 -5.95 -25.58 2.61
C ASP A 92 -7.42 -25.26 2.88
N THR A 93 -8.02 -25.93 3.88
CA THR A 93 -9.35 -25.60 4.42
C THR A 93 -9.23 -25.24 5.91
N PRO A 94 -9.69 -24.05 6.36
CA PRO A 94 -10.31 -22.99 5.58
C PRO A 94 -9.33 -22.35 4.57
N CYS A 95 -9.89 -21.78 3.51
CA CYS A 95 -9.08 -21.19 2.45
C CYS A 95 -8.39 -19.93 2.95
N LYS A 96 -7.07 -19.85 2.79
CA LYS A 96 -6.29 -18.72 3.30
C LYS A 96 -5.23 -18.24 2.32
N LEU A 97 -4.99 -16.93 2.31
CA LEU A 97 -3.72 -16.36 1.83
C LEU A 97 -2.93 -15.83 3.01
N SER A 98 -1.70 -16.30 3.14
CA SER A 98 -0.82 -15.88 4.23
C SER A 98 -0.15 -14.54 3.93
N PRO A 99 0.19 -13.74 4.97
CA PRO A 99 1.01 -12.56 4.80
C PRO A 99 2.31 -12.88 4.05
N GLY A 100 2.67 -12.06 3.07
CA GLY A 100 3.86 -12.25 2.24
C GLY A 100 3.70 -13.23 1.08
N GLN A 101 2.59 -13.96 0.97
CA GLN A 101 2.31 -14.80 -0.19
C GLN A 101 2.24 -13.92 -1.44
N THR A 102 2.91 -14.36 -2.50
CA THR A 102 3.02 -13.60 -3.75
C THR A 102 2.19 -14.21 -4.87
N PHE A 103 1.74 -13.36 -5.79
CA PHE A 103 1.04 -13.78 -6.99
C PHE A 103 1.23 -12.75 -8.11
N LEU A 104 0.94 -13.17 -9.34
CA LEU A 104 1.02 -12.29 -10.50
C LEU A 104 -0.29 -11.54 -10.67
N LEU A 105 -0.16 -10.25 -10.98
CA LEU A 105 -1.27 -9.39 -11.33
C LEU A 105 -1.17 -9.08 -12.82
N THR A 106 -2.27 -9.26 -13.55
CA THR A 106 -2.37 -8.92 -14.96
C THR A 106 -3.34 -7.75 -15.10
N LEU A 107 -2.86 -6.68 -15.72
CA LEU A 107 -3.66 -5.50 -16.03
C LEU A 107 -4.64 -5.85 -17.15
N ASP A 108 -5.93 -5.56 -16.95
CA ASP A 108 -6.94 -5.75 -18.00
C ASP A 108 -6.87 -4.62 -19.04
N GLU A 109 -6.43 -3.44 -18.61
CA GLU A 109 -6.29 -2.21 -19.41
C GLU A 109 -4.98 -1.49 -19.05
N PRO A 110 -4.42 -0.67 -19.97
CA PRO A 110 -3.27 0.17 -19.64
C PRO A 110 -3.59 1.14 -18.50
N VAL A 111 -2.64 1.35 -17.59
CA VAL A 111 -2.81 2.16 -16.39
C VAL A 111 -2.11 3.51 -16.52
N GLU A 112 -2.80 4.58 -16.17
CA GLU A 112 -2.21 5.89 -15.92
C GLU A 112 -2.29 6.19 -14.41
N ILE A 113 -1.14 6.23 -13.73
CA ILE A 113 -1.05 6.73 -12.35
C ILE A 113 -0.67 8.21 -12.44
N LYS A 114 -1.45 9.08 -11.80
CA LYS A 114 -1.28 10.53 -11.86
C LYS A 114 -0.79 11.05 -10.52
N GLU A 115 0.09 12.03 -10.58
CA GLU A 115 0.48 12.80 -9.41
C GLU A 115 -0.75 13.52 -8.85
N LEU A 116 -0.98 13.39 -7.55
CA LEU A 116 -1.97 14.17 -6.84
C LEU A 116 -1.31 15.48 -6.39
N ASP A 117 -1.98 16.60 -6.60
CA ASP A 117 -1.50 17.91 -6.14
C ASP A 117 -1.10 17.81 -4.65
N ASN A 118 0.14 18.20 -4.34
CA ASN A 118 0.67 18.19 -2.98
C ASN A 118 0.42 19.56 -2.31
N PRO A 119 -0.68 19.77 -1.56
CA PRO A 119 -0.94 21.04 -0.90
C PRO A 119 0.15 21.39 0.13
N SER A 120 0.92 20.40 0.59
CA SER A 120 2.01 20.62 1.53
C SER A 120 3.20 21.31 0.87
N ALA A 121 3.44 21.08 -0.43
CA ALA A 121 4.47 21.79 -1.18
C ALA A 121 4.18 23.29 -1.24
N GLU A 122 2.94 23.67 -1.58
CA GLU A 122 2.49 25.07 -1.59
C GLU A 122 2.61 25.72 -0.20
N LEU A 123 2.18 25.01 0.85
CA LEU A 123 2.32 25.50 2.22
C LEU A 123 3.78 25.65 2.66
N ASN A 124 4.67 24.73 2.27
CA ASN A 124 6.09 24.82 2.57
C ASN A 124 6.77 25.96 1.82
N GLU A 125 6.41 26.20 0.55
CA GLU A 125 6.86 27.36 -0.20
C GLU A 125 6.37 28.67 0.44
N GLN A 126 5.11 28.75 0.85
CA GLN A 126 4.60 29.89 1.61
C GLN A 126 5.38 30.10 2.91
N ARG A 127 5.73 29.03 3.64
CA ARG A 127 6.56 29.11 4.85
C ARG A 127 7.98 29.60 4.56
N ARG A 128 8.59 29.21 3.43
CA ARG A 128 9.91 29.70 2.96
C ARG A 128 9.85 31.18 2.56
N GLN A 129 8.75 31.63 1.97
CA GLN A 129 8.56 33.03 1.57
C GLN A 129 8.22 33.96 2.74
N VAL A 130 7.54 33.44 3.78
CA VAL A 130 7.14 34.22 4.96
C VAL A 130 8.24 34.24 6.04
N ASN A 131 9.10 33.22 6.11
CA ASN A 131 10.24 33.17 7.04
C ASN A 131 11.58 33.20 6.29
N GLY A 132 12.03 34.41 5.93
CA GLY A 132 13.47 34.65 5.82
C GLY A 132 14.12 34.39 7.18
N GLU A 133 15.16 33.55 7.19
CA GLU A 133 15.83 32.95 8.36
C GLU A 133 15.04 31.86 9.08
N GLY A 134 15.56 30.63 8.95
CA GLY A 134 15.03 29.42 9.57
C GLY A 134 14.88 29.58 11.07
N ILE A 135 13.69 29.23 11.56
CA ILE A 135 13.42 28.98 12.97
C ILE A 135 13.27 27.47 13.10
N ASP A 136 14.23 26.86 13.81
CA ASP A 136 14.22 25.46 14.21
C ASP A 136 12.80 25.05 14.63
N ASN A 137 12.29 24.00 14.00
CA ASN A 137 11.05 23.37 14.44
C ASN A 137 11.31 22.82 15.84
N PRO A 138 10.78 23.41 16.93
CA PRO A 138 11.04 22.89 18.26
C PRO A 138 10.26 21.59 18.34
N VAL A 139 10.93 20.46 18.18
CA VAL A 139 10.43 19.18 18.70
C VAL A 139 10.15 19.47 20.17
N PRO A 140 8.91 19.32 20.68
CA PRO A 140 8.68 19.43 22.10
C PRO A 140 9.50 18.31 22.74
N ARG A 141 10.68 18.62 23.28
CA ARG A 141 11.28 17.75 24.26
C ARG A 141 10.38 17.89 25.47
N GLU A 142 9.48 16.92 25.64
CA GLU A 142 9.13 16.49 26.99
C GLU A 142 10.43 16.06 27.67
N GLU A 143 11.18 17.03 28.19
CA GLU A 143 12.04 16.79 29.32
C GLU A 143 11.09 16.53 30.49
N ALA A 144 10.68 15.26 30.61
CA ALA A 144 10.19 14.74 31.87
C ALA A 144 11.33 14.92 32.88
N VAL A 145 11.31 16.05 33.58
CA VAL A 145 12.17 16.29 34.75
C VAL A 145 11.71 15.27 35.80
N PRO A 146 12.55 14.31 36.22
CA PRO A 146 12.17 13.38 37.26
C PRO A 146 12.04 14.18 38.56
N ASP A 147 10.90 14.03 39.24
CA ASP A 147 10.64 14.63 40.55
C ASP A 147 11.70 14.15 41.56
N PRO A 148 12.60 15.03 42.04
CA PRO A 148 13.51 14.67 43.12
C PRO A 148 12.69 14.73 44.41
N GLY A 149 12.34 13.55 44.92
CA GLY A 149 11.57 13.39 46.15
C GLY A 149 12.01 14.36 47.25
N LEU A 150 11.05 15.11 47.78
CA LEU A 150 11.22 15.81 49.04
C LEU A 150 11.02 14.81 50.17
N GLU A 151 12.15 14.32 50.67
CA GLU A 151 12.32 13.95 52.06
C GLU A 151 12.05 15.18 52.94
N GLU A 152 11.06 15.08 53.84
CA GLU A 152 11.09 15.37 55.29
C GLU A 152 9.66 15.51 55.86
#